data_AF-A0A2P6SCB1-F1
#
_entry.id   AF-A0A2P6SCB1-F1
#
_cell.length_a   1.000
_cell.length_b   1.000
_cell.length_c   1.000
_cell.angle_alpha   90.00
_cell.angle_beta   90.00
_cell.angle_gamma   90.00
#
_symmetry.space_group_name_H-M   'P 1'
#
loop_
_entity.id
_entity.type
_entity.pdbx_description
1 polymer ?
#
loop_
_entity_poly.entity_id
_entity_poly.type
_entity_poly.pdbx_seq_one_letter_code
_entity_poly.pdbx_strand_id
1 'polypeptide(L)'
;MNLTDGGLPIQGKSYLMRIDADGIFRLYSYDLKQEGHWSIEWPSSPNRCSPKGVCGINSYCVTMGAAIDCRCLPRFKSVNPGNQA
;
A
#
# COMPACT_ATOMS: atom_id res chain seq x y z
N MET A 1 15.08 -2.84 3.72
CA MET A 1 15.58 -1.72 4.54
C MET A 1 15.13 -1.98 5.97
N ASN A 2 16.05 -2.06 6.92
CA ASN A 2 15.70 -2.30 8.32
C ASN A 2 15.57 -0.93 9.00
N LEU A 3 14.36 -0.55 9.40
CA LEU A 3 14.07 0.77 10.00
C LEU A 3 14.71 0.95 11.39
N THR A 4 15.21 -0.13 11.99
CA THR A 4 15.86 -0.14 13.30
C THR A 4 17.29 0.39 13.29
N ASP A 5 17.95 0.41 12.13
CA ASP A 5 19.39 0.67 12.05
C ASP A 5 19.75 2.16 12.07
N GLY A 6 18.76 3.04 12.32
CA GLY A 6 18.96 4.46 12.65
C GLY A 6 19.99 5.18 11.77
N GLY A 7 19.59 5.66 10.59
CA GLY A 7 20.47 6.45 9.74
C GLY A 7 20.71 7.87 10.29
N LEU A 8 21.93 8.39 10.11
CA LEU A 8 22.27 9.79 10.38
C LEU A 8 21.31 10.73 9.65
N PRO A 9 20.88 11.85 10.27
CA PRO A 9 20.04 12.84 9.60
C PRO A 9 20.77 13.35 8.36
N ILE A 10 20.33 12.89 7.19
CA ILE A 10 20.89 13.34 5.92
C ILE A 10 20.49 14.80 5.78
N GLN A 11 21.46 15.70 5.90
CA GLN A 11 21.24 17.14 5.89
C GLN A 11 20.45 17.53 4.62
N GLY A 12 19.18 17.91 4.80
CA GLY A 12 18.28 18.25 3.70
C GLY A 12 17.26 17.18 3.30
N LYS A 13 17.01 16.13 4.09
CA LYS A 13 15.86 15.23 3.89
C LYS A 13 14.96 15.17 5.12
N SER A 14 13.63 15.23 4.91
CA SER A 14 12.63 14.89 5.92
C SER A 14 11.97 13.56 5.57
N TYR A 15 11.55 12.81 6.59
CA TYR A 15 10.94 11.49 6.42
C TYR A 15 9.53 11.46 7.00
N LEU A 16 8.60 10.81 6.31
CA LEU A 16 7.22 10.61 6.74
C LEU A 16 6.86 9.13 6.66
N MET A 17 6.32 8.59 7.74
CA MET A 17 5.75 7.24 7.75
C MET A 17 4.23 7.34 7.91
N ARG A 18 3.49 6.66 7.04
CA ARG A 18 2.02 6.58 7.16
C ARG A 18 1.46 5.34 6.49
N ILE A 19 0.22 5.02 6.82
CA ILE A 19 -0.61 4.07 6.08
C ILE A 19 -1.38 4.87 5.04
N ASP A 20 -1.22 4.51 3.77
CA ASP A 20 -1.95 5.13 2.66
C ASP A 20 -3.37 4.58 2.53
N ALA A 21 -4.17 5.20 1.66
CA ALA A 21 -5.55 4.78 1.39
C ALA A 21 -5.67 3.33 0.87
N ASP A 22 -4.62 2.78 0.27
CA ASP A 22 -4.56 1.38 -0.14
C ASP A 22 -4.16 0.42 1.00
N GLY A 23 -4.06 0.90 2.25
CA GLY A 23 -3.74 0.11 3.42
C GLY A 23 -2.27 -0.31 3.54
N ILE A 24 -1.41 0.17 2.64
CA ILE A 24 0.03 -0.13 2.67
C ILE A 24 0.74 0.91 3.54
N PHE A 25 1.58 0.43 4.46
CA PHE A 25 2.44 1.30 5.25
C PHE A 25 3.68 1.69 4.42
N ARG A 26 3.94 2.99 4.29
CA ARG A 26 5.04 3.52 3.47
C ARG A 26 5.90 4.50 4.27
N LEU A 27 7.20 4.40 4.05
CA LEU A 27 8.19 5.42 4.37
C LEU A 27 8.44 6.27 3.13
N TYR A 28 8.29 7.57 3.30
CA TYR A 28 8.61 8.58 2.30
C TYR A 28 9.83 9.38 2.72
N SER A 29 10.57 9.88 1.74
CA SER A 29 11.51 10.98 1.92
C SER A 29 11.06 12.19 1.13
N TYR A 30 11.42 13.38 1.62
CA TYR A 30 11.22 14.65 0.96
C TYR A 30 12.54 15.40 0.95
N ASP A 31 12.99 15.80 -0.24
CA ASP A 31 14.18 16.63 -0.40
C ASP A 31 13.85 18.08 -0.06
N LEU A 32 14.57 18.65 0.91
CA LEU A 32 14.41 20.02 1.38
C LEU A 32 15.25 21.02 0.56
N LYS A 33 16.19 20.55 -0.28
CA LYS A 33 17.14 21.37 -1.05
C LYS A 33 16.71 21.57 -2.49
N GLN A 34 16.10 20.56 -3.11
CA GLN A 34 15.45 20.67 -4.41
C GLN A 34 13.96 20.75 -4.16
N GLU A 35 13.22 21.63 -4.84
CA GLU A 35 11.79 21.93 -4.65
C GLU A 35 10.85 20.70 -4.65
N GLY A 36 10.93 19.89 -3.60
CA GLY A 36 9.83 19.23 -2.95
C GLY A 36 9.17 18.06 -3.63
N HIS A 37 9.93 17.07 -4.13
CA HIS A 37 9.32 15.80 -4.52
C HIS A 37 9.39 14.77 -3.40
N TRP A 38 8.21 14.28 -3.01
CA TRP A 38 8.08 13.09 -2.18
C TRP A 38 8.51 11.86 -2.96
N SER A 39 9.42 11.08 -2.38
CA SER A 39 9.86 9.78 -2.90
C SER A 39 9.45 8.67 -1.96
N ILE A 40 9.01 7.52 -2.50
CA ILE A 40 8.73 6.33 -1.70
C ILE A 40 10.06 5.60 -1.49
N GLU A 41 10.55 5.58 -0.25
CA GLU A 41 11.78 4.90 0.12
C GLU A 41 11.52 3.41 0.37
N TRP A 42 10.41 3.10 1.03
CA TRP A 42 10.08 1.72 1.37
C TRP A 42 8.59 1.50 1.64
N PRO A 43 7.95 0.48 1.02
CA PRO A 43 6.63 -0.01 1.39
C PRO A 43 6.70 -1.30 2.22
N SER A 44 5.74 -1.50 3.12
CA SER A 44 5.60 -2.75 3.89
C SER A 44 5.25 -3.97 3.04
N SER A 45 4.60 -3.76 1.90
CA SER A 45 4.37 -4.78 0.89
C SER A 45 4.21 -4.15 -0.50
N PRO A 46 4.78 -4.76 -1.55
CA PRO A 46 4.46 -4.38 -2.93
C PRO A 46 3.09 -4.94 -3.38
N ASN A 47 2.53 -5.90 -2.64
CA ASN A 47 1.26 -6.54 -2.97
C ASN A 47 0.08 -5.79 -2.33
N ARG A 48 -0.78 -5.20 -3.16
CA ARG A 48 -1.99 -4.49 -2.73
C ARG A 48 -3.06 -5.39 -2.08
N CYS A 49 -2.91 -6.71 -2.20
CA CYS A 49 -3.72 -7.68 -1.47
C CYS A 49 -3.21 -8.01 -0.06
N SER A 50 -2.06 -7.45 0.37
CA SER A 50 -1.52 -7.67 1.72
C SER A 50 -2.34 -7.06 2.87
N PRO A 51 -2.95 -5.87 2.73
CA PRO A 51 -3.82 -5.32 3.76
C PRO A 51 -5.02 -6.25 4.00
N LYS A 52 -5.40 -6.42 5.27
CA LYS A 52 -6.53 -7.28 5.64
C LYS A 52 -7.84 -6.54 5.43
N GLY A 53 -8.88 -7.29 5.05
CA GLY A 53 -10.23 -6.75 4.84
C GLY A 53 -10.43 -6.05 3.49
N VAL A 54 -9.44 -6.09 2.59
CA VAL A 54 -9.54 -5.54 1.23
C VAL A 54 -10.69 -6.17 0.44
N CYS A 55 -10.88 -7.48 0.58
CA CYS A 55 -12.00 -8.20 0.01
C CYS A 55 -12.93 -8.72 1.10
N GLY A 56 -14.22 -8.83 0.78
CA GLY A 56 -15.25 -9.30 1.68
C GLY A 56 -15.14 -10.79 2.01
N ILE A 57 -16.01 -11.24 2.93
CA ILE A 57 -16.08 -12.64 3.33
C ILE A 57 -16.37 -13.54 2.11
N ASN A 58 -15.76 -14.73 2.08
CA ASN A 58 -15.87 -15.71 0.98
C ASN A 58 -15.34 -15.23 -0.37
N SER A 59 -14.41 -14.26 -0.36
CA SER A 59 -13.69 -13.81 -1.55
C SER A 59 -12.19 -13.75 -1.31
N TYR A 60 -11.42 -13.79 -2.40
CA TYR A 60 -9.97 -13.67 -2.40
C TYR A 60 -9.55 -12.50 -3.29
N CYS A 61 -8.40 -11.90 -2.95
CA CYS A 61 -7.86 -10.75 -3.67
C CYS A 61 -6.87 -11.21 -4.75
N VAL A 62 -6.98 -10.61 -5.93
CA VAL A 62 -6.07 -10.78 -7.05
C VAL A 62 -5.53 -9.43 -7.47
N THR A 63 -4.21 -9.32 -7.65
CA THR A 63 -3.59 -8.09 -8.13
C THR A 63 -3.65 -8.05 -9.66
N MET A 64 -4.24 -7.00 -10.21
CA MET A 64 -4.38 -6.74 -11.65
C MET A 64 -3.61 -5.46 -12.02
N GLY A 65 -2.29 -5.58 -12.15
CA GLY A 65 -1.40 -4.44 -12.37
C GLY A 65 -1.43 -3.48 -11.16
N ALA A 66 -1.91 -2.24 -11.39
CA ALA A 66 -2.09 -1.25 -10.33
C ALA A 66 -3.42 -1.39 -9.57
N ALA A 67 -4.37 -2.17 -10.08
CA ALA A 67 -5.67 -2.41 -9.46
C ALA A 67 -5.69 -3.72 -8.68
N ILE A 68 -6.73 -3.89 -7.88
CA ILE A 68 -7.08 -5.16 -7.21
C ILE A 68 -8.44 -5.63 -7.74
N ASP A 69 -8.65 -6.94 -7.74
CA ASP A 69 -9.92 -7.57 -8.08
C ASP A 69 -10.28 -8.55 -6.97
N CYS A 70 -11.52 -8.46 -6.47
CA CYS A 70 -12.04 -9.34 -5.43
C CYS A 70 -12.92 -10.42 -6.05
N ARG A 71 -12.43 -11.66 -6.03
CA ARG A 71 -13.11 -12.80 -6.64
C ARG A 71 -13.76 -13.67 -5.59
N CYS A 72 -15.01 -14.05 -5.83
CA CYS A 72 -15.70 -15.02 -4.98
C CYS A 72 -14.99 -16.37 -5.05
N LEU A 73 -14.94 -17.07 -3.91
CA LEU A 73 -14.57 -18.48 -3.89
C LEU A 73 -15.55 -19.30 -4.75
N PRO A 74 -15.14 -20.49 -5.24
CA PRO A 74 -16.05 -21.38 -5.95
C PRO A 74 -17.34 -21.62 -5.14
N ARG A 75 -18.49 -21.58 -5.83
CA ARG A 75 -19.84 -21.70 -5.25
C ARG A 75 -20.36 -20.48 -4.47
N PHE A 76 -19.62 -19.37 -4.45
CA PHE A 76 -20.09 -18.08 -3.91
C PHE A 76 -20.41 -17.08 -5.03
N LYS A 77 -21.28 -16.11 -4.72
CA LYS A 77 -21.67 -15.01 -5.61
C LYS A 77 -21.61 -13.69 -4.86
N SER A 78 -21.39 -12.59 -5.59
CA SER A 78 -21.41 -11.24 -5.00
C SER A 78 -22.80 -10.94 -4.44
N VAL A 79 -22.86 -10.40 -3.23
CA VAL A 79 -24.11 -9.94 -2.62
C VAL A 79 -24.67 -8.74 -3.41
N ASN A 80 -23.79 -7.85 -3.90
CA ASN A 80 -24.15 -6.71 -4.73
C ASN A 80 -23.52 -6.85 -6.12
N PRO A 81 -24.27 -7.31 -7.14
CA PRO A 81 -23.74 -7.48 -8.49
C PRO A 81 -23.32 -6.16 -9.17
N GLY A 82 -23.76 -5.00 -8.67
CA GLY A 82 -23.37 -3.68 -9.17
C GLY A 82 -22.07 -3.12 -8.57
N ASN A 83 -21.54 -3.76 -7.51
CA ASN A 83 -20.28 -3.37 -6.88
C ASN A 83 -19.27 -4.49 -7.15
N GLN A 84 -18.91 -4.67 -8.42
CA GLN A 84 -17.59 -5.23 -8.70
C GLN A 84 -16.59 -4.18 -8.20
N ALA A 85 -15.84 -4.55 -7.17
CA ALA A 85 -14.79 -3.71 -6.60
C ALA A 85 -13.77 -3.30 -7.67
#